data_AF-A0A7W7GSK9-F1
#
_entry.id   AF-A0A7W7GSK9-F1
#
_cell.length_a   1.000
_cell.length_b   1.000
_cell.length_c   1.000
_cell.angle_alpha   90.00
_cell.angle_beta   90.00
_cell.angle_gamma   90.00
#
_symmetry.space_group_name_H-M   'P 1'
#
loop_
_entity.id
_entity.type
_entity.pdbx_description
1 polymer ?
#
loop_
_entity_poly.entity_id
_entity_poly.type
_entity_poly.pdbx_seq_one_letter_code
_entity_poly.pdbx_strand_id
1 'polypeptide(L)'
;MEIDWAALRAAAIEVMRRAYVPASDFPVGVAGLVDDGRVIVGCNVENASLGMTLCAECGLVSALHASGGGKLVAMSCVDATGAPLMPCGRCRQLLWEHGGPDMLVEALPRPLRMDELLPHAFGWVDMEKVTGPAGGPEVPAELAKWRGRGTVFVHPDLSGGATIWTGYWERSSGAPGTGEDKGILEEGPNFPTASAAVAWGLVRTPRIVVVDAEGGLSWAGEGELPEGIPQRWKKEEQA
;
A
#
# COMPACT_ATOMS: atom_id res chain seq x y z
N MET A 1 11.32 12.18 27.49
CA MET A 1 12.08 13.33 26.98
C MET A 1 11.29 14.58 27.29
N GLU A 2 11.88 15.56 27.93
CA GLU A 2 11.22 16.85 28.20
C GLU A 2 11.30 17.72 26.93
N ILE A 3 10.19 18.38 26.57
CA ILE A 3 10.09 19.17 25.33
C ILE A 3 10.24 20.65 25.70
N ASP A 4 11.33 21.28 25.26
CA ASP A 4 11.50 22.73 25.33
C ASP A 4 10.82 23.40 24.14
N TRP A 5 9.54 23.74 24.34
CA TRP A 5 8.71 24.41 23.35
C TRP A 5 9.24 25.79 22.94
N ALA A 6 9.83 26.53 23.88
CA ALA A 6 10.37 27.85 23.59
C ALA A 6 11.60 27.77 22.67
N ALA A 7 12.49 26.80 22.92
CA ALA A 7 13.63 26.55 22.05
C ALA A 7 13.21 26.07 20.65
N LEU A 8 12.25 25.14 20.55
CA LEU A 8 11.70 24.71 19.26
C LEU A 8 11.09 25.88 18.49
N ARG A 9 10.28 26.71 19.14
CA ARG A 9 9.68 27.89 18.51
C ARG A 9 10.74 28.88 18.04
N ALA A 10 11.77 29.13 18.84
CA ALA A 10 12.87 30.01 18.46
C ALA A 10 13.59 29.51 17.18
N ALA A 11 13.87 28.20 17.10
CA ALA A 11 14.46 27.59 15.90
C ALA A 11 13.53 27.69 14.67
N ALA A 12 12.22 27.50 14.87
CA ALA A 12 11.22 27.66 13.81
C ALA A 12 11.16 29.11 13.28
N ILE A 13 11.20 30.10 14.18
CA ILE A 13 11.26 31.53 13.83
C ILE A 13 12.55 31.85 13.06
N GLU A 14 13.69 31.26 13.45
CA GLU A 14 14.96 31.49 12.76
C GLU A 14 14.93 30.94 11.33
N VAL A 15 14.51 29.69 11.13
CA VAL A 15 14.49 29.07 9.80
C VAL A 15 13.45 29.70 8.88
N MET A 16 12.32 30.18 9.43
CA MET A 16 11.27 30.87 8.67
C MET A 16 11.82 32.04 7.83
N ARG A 17 12.85 32.74 8.33
CA ARG A 17 13.49 33.86 7.63
C ARG A 17 14.19 33.45 6.33
N ARG A 18 14.34 32.14 6.09
CA ARG A 18 14.94 31.56 4.88
C ARG A 18 13.88 31.07 3.87
N ALA A 19 12.59 31.22 4.19
CA ALA A 19 11.49 30.84 3.31
C ALA A 19 11.60 31.54 1.94
N TYR A 20 11.29 30.80 0.88
CA TYR A 20 11.21 31.34 -0.47
C TYR A 20 9.73 31.47 -0.86
N VAL A 21 9.17 32.67 -0.73
CA VAL A 21 7.71 32.92 -0.82
C VAL A 21 7.33 34.12 -1.70
N PRO A 22 7.84 34.25 -2.94
CA PRO A 22 7.59 35.43 -3.77
C PRO A 22 6.14 35.54 -4.29
N ALA A 23 5.33 34.49 -4.19
CA ALA A 23 3.95 34.49 -4.67
C ALA A 23 2.94 34.82 -3.56
N SER A 24 3.14 34.33 -2.33
CA SER A 24 2.22 34.57 -1.22
C SER A 24 2.67 35.63 -0.21
N ASP A 25 3.97 35.94 -0.15
CA ASP A 25 4.59 36.71 0.93
C ASP A 25 4.28 36.15 2.34
N PHE A 26 4.01 34.84 2.43
CA PHE A 26 3.64 34.16 3.67
C PHE A 26 4.74 33.18 4.12
N PRO A 27 5.77 33.65 4.84
CA PRO A 27 6.87 32.80 5.28
C PRO A 27 6.42 31.91 6.44
N VAL A 28 6.79 30.63 6.36
CA VAL A 28 6.51 29.61 7.37
C VAL A 28 7.81 28.90 7.72
N GLY A 29 8.05 28.71 9.02
CA GLY A 29 9.16 27.90 9.53
C GLY A 29 8.67 26.85 10.50
N VAL A 30 9.40 25.74 10.58
CA VAL A 30 9.12 24.64 11.50
C VAL A 30 10.41 24.10 12.10
N ALA A 31 10.35 23.70 13.36
CA ALA A 31 11.39 22.93 14.02
C ALA A 31 10.78 21.69 14.67
N GLY A 32 11.49 20.56 14.58
CA GLY A 32 11.07 19.27 15.10
C GLY A 32 12.13 18.65 15.99
N LEU A 33 11.71 18.10 17.12
CA LEU A 33 12.51 17.29 18.03
C LEU A 33 12.43 15.82 17.60
N VAL A 34 13.58 15.21 17.35
CA VAL A 34 13.73 13.80 17.00
C VAL A 34 13.92 12.96 18.27
N ASP A 35 13.60 11.67 18.22
CA ASP A 35 13.71 10.72 19.33
C ASP A 35 15.14 10.49 19.85
N ASP A 36 16.16 10.83 19.03
CA ASP A 36 17.57 10.87 19.43
C ASP A 36 18.02 12.23 20.03
N GLY A 37 17.09 13.17 20.20
CA GLY A 37 17.33 14.47 20.84
C GLY A 37 17.78 15.58 19.89
N ARG A 38 17.98 15.30 18.60
CA ARG A 38 18.31 16.34 17.63
C ARG A 38 17.12 17.26 17.35
N VAL A 39 17.43 18.51 17.04
CA VAL A 39 16.47 19.46 16.46
C VAL A 39 16.78 19.63 14.99
N ILE A 40 15.76 19.42 14.15
CA ILE A 40 15.81 19.64 12.71
C ILE A 40 14.81 20.73 12.32
N VAL A 41 15.04 21.39 11.19
CA VAL A 41 14.27 22.58 10.79
C VAL A 41 13.88 22.54 9.31
N GLY A 42 12.82 23.25 8.95
CA GLY A 42 12.37 23.44 7.58
C GLY A 42 11.65 24.78 7.39
N CYS A 43 11.61 25.27 6.14
CA CYS A 43 10.85 26.46 5.75
C CYS A 43 10.12 26.20 4.43
N ASN A 44 9.06 26.95 4.13
CA ASN A 44 8.32 26.77 2.89
C ASN A 44 9.09 27.31 1.68
N VAL A 45 8.92 26.63 0.55
CA VAL A 45 9.55 26.96 -0.74
C VAL A 45 8.48 26.90 -1.81
N GLU A 46 8.12 28.06 -2.33
CA GLU A 46 7.15 28.21 -3.40
C GLU A 46 7.74 27.91 -4.76
N ASN A 47 6.84 27.74 -5.72
CA ASN A 47 7.17 27.56 -7.13
C ASN A 47 6.20 28.37 -8.00
N ALA A 48 6.65 28.76 -9.19
CA ALA A 48 5.81 29.45 -10.17
C ALA A 48 4.55 28.64 -10.54
N SER A 49 4.65 27.31 -10.56
CA SER A 49 3.49 26.42 -10.55
C SER A 49 3.10 26.15 -9.10
N LEU A 50 2.11 26.87 -8.59
CA LEU A 50 1.78 26.91 -7.15
C LEU A 50 1.51 25.53 -6.52
N GLY A 51 1.02 24.56 -7.30
CA GLY A 51 0.80 23.18 -6.85
C GLY A 51 2.08 22.41 -6.49
N MET A 52 3.25 22.91 -6.90
CA MET A 52 4.57 22.35 -6.54
C MET A 52 5.15 22.97 -5.25
N THR A 53 4.42 23.83 -4.56
CA THR A 53 4.87 24.45 -3.31
C THR A 53 5.13 23.40 -2.22
N LEU A 54 6.32 23.48 -1.63
CA LEU A 54 6.73 22.66 -0.49
C LEU A 54 6.45 23.44 0.79
N CYS A 55 5.67 22.85 1.68
CA CYS A 55 5.45 23.42 3.01
C CYS A 55 6.72 23.25 3.88
N ALA A 56 6.82 24.01 4.96
CA ALA A 56 7.94 23.95 5.88
C ALA A 56 8.14 22.54 6.47
N GLU A 57 7.04 21.87 6.79
CA GLU A 57 7.02 20.50 7.33
C GLU A 57 7.48 19.46 6.31
N CYS A 58 7.36 19.73 5.00
CA CYS A 58 7.98 18.87 3.98
C CYS A 58 9.50 18.95 4.07
N GLY A 59 10.04 20.16 4.20
CA GLY A 59 11.48 20.38 4.41
C GLY A 59 11.98 19.73 5.70
N LEU A 60 11.17 19.79 6.77
CA LEU A 60 11.46 19.11 8.03
C LEU A 60 11.62 17.60 7.86
N VAL A 61 10.67 16.95 7.16
CA VAL A 61 10.71 15.51 6.90
C VAL A 61 11.91 15.14 6.01
N SER A 62 12.22 15.94 4.99
CA SER A 62 13.44 15.74 4.20
C SER A 62 14.70 15.86 5.08
N ALA A 63 14.76 16.82 5.99
CA ALA A 63 15.87 17.00 6.92
C ALA A 63 15.99 15.83 7.92
N LEU A 64 14.88 15.25 8.37
CA LEU A 64 14.88 14.05 9.23
C LEU A 64 15.66 12.91 8.57
N HIS A 65 15.28 12.54 7.35
CA HIS A 65 15.91 11.44 6.64
C HIS A 65 17.34 11.76 6.20
N ALA A 66 17.58 12.98 5.69
CA ALA A 66 18.90 13.42 5.26
C ALA A 66 19.92 13.45 6.41
N SER A 67 19.45 13.61 7.66
CA SER A 67 20.31 13.62 8.84
C SER A 67 20.45 12.24 9.50
N GLY A 68 19.79 11.18 9.03
CA GLY A 68 19.94 9.82 9.58
C GLY A 68 18.65 9.15 10.02
N GLY A 69 17.49 9.74 9.73
CA GLY A 69 16.18 9.19 10.08
C GLY A 69 15.84 9.38 11.57
N GLY A 70 15.00 8.48 12.09
CA GLY A 70 14.44 8.55 13.43
C GLY A 70 12.95 8.89 13.42
N LYS A 71 12.42 9.19 14.61
CA LYS A 71 11.00 9.52 14.80
C LYS A 71 10.83 10.94 15.33
N LEU A 72 9.88 11.69 14.77
CA LEU A 72 9.49 12.99 15.30
C LEU A 72 8.70 12.81 16.60
N VAL A 73 9.15 13.48 17.66
CA VAL A 73 8.49 13.47 18.97
C VAL A 73 7.63 14.70 19.16
N ALA A 74 8.12 15.86 18.75
CA ALA A 74 7.39 17.13 18.86
C ALA A 74 7.79 18.10 17.76
N MET A 75 6.91 19.05 17.41
CA MET A 75 7.26 20.15 16.51
C MET A 75 6.58 21.47 16.85
N SER A 76 7.23 22.58 16.51
CA SER A 76 6.65 23.93 16.48
C SER A 76 6.70 24.46 15.06
N CYS A 77 5.55 24.85 14.50
CA CYS A 77 5.43 25.55 13.21
C CYS A 77 4.97 26.98 13.47
N VAL A 78 5.51 27.96 12.75
CA VAL A 78 5.21 29.39 12.94
C VAL A 78 5.05 30.11 11.60
N ASP A 79 4.25 31.18 11.62
CA ASP A 79 4.19 32.18 10.54
C ASP A 79 4.98 33.45 10.88
N ALA A 80 4.89 34.46 10.02
CA ALA A 80 5.57 35.75 10.14
C ALA A 80 5.32 36.49 11.48
N THR A 81 4.24 36.18 12.19
CA THR A 81 3.95 36.75 13.53
C THR A 81 4.74 36.08 14.64
N GLY A 82 5.37 34.93 14.37
CA GLY A 82 6.05 34.08 15.34
C GLY A 82 5.10 33.26 16.21
N ALA A 83 3.79 33.33 15.97
CA ALA A 83 2.80 32.53 16.68
C ALA A 83 2.76 31.08 16.14
N PRO A 84 2.37 30.09 16.97
CA PRO A 84 2.17 28.72 16.50
C PRO A 84 1.11 28.64 15.39
N LEU A 85 1.47 27.98 14.29
CA LEU A 85 0.64 27.73 13.12
C LEU A 85 0.34 26.23 13.01
N MET A 86 -0.91 25.88 12.65
CA MET A 86 -1.30 24.49 12.45
C MET A 86 -0.88 23.94 11.08
N PRO A 87 -0.38 22.68 11.02
CA PRO A 87 -0.03 22.06 9.76
C PRO A 87 -1.27 21.86 8.87
N CYS A 88 -1.07 22.06 7.57
CA CYS A 88 -2.13 21.79 6.58
C CYS A 88 -2.40 20.28 6.46
N GLY A 89 -3.51 19.89 5.83
CA GLY A 89 -3.92 18.47 5.72
C GLY A 89 -2.84 17.56 5.11
N ARG A 90 -2.14 18.03 4.06
CA ARG A 90 -1.01 17.31 3.46
C ARG A 90 0.12 17.07 4.46
N CYS A 91 0.49 18.10 5.22
CA CYS A 91 1.57 18.00 6.19
C CYS A 91 1.18 17.12 7.37
N ARG A 92 -0.09 17.12 7.80
CA ARG A 92 -0.56 16.18 8.83
C ARG A 92 -0.32 14.73 8.43
N GLN A 93 -0.56 14.37 7.18
CA GLN A 93 -0.30 13.00 6.69
C GLN A 93 1.20 12.67 6.65
N LEU A 94 2.06 13.61 6.26
CA LEU A 94 3.52 13.42 6.31
C LEU A 94 4.03 13.26 7.75
N LEU A 95 3.55 14.10 8.66
CA LEU A 95 3.92 14.05 10.07
C LEU A 95 3.41 12.77 10.74
N TRP A 96 2.23 12.29 10.35
CA TRP A 96 1.68 11.02 10.81
C TRP A 96 2.63 9.85 10.51
N GLU A 97 3.19 9.80 9.31
CA GLU A 97 4.13 8.74 8.90
C GLU A 97 5.41 8.74 9.75
N HIS A 98 5.90 9.93 10.14
CA HIS A 98 7.23 10.07 10.77
C HIS A 98 7.19 10.34 12.27
N GLY A 99 6.03 10.62 12.84
CA GLY A 99 5.83 10.83 14.27
C GLY A 99 4.74 9.97 14.90
N GLY A 100 3.86 9.39 14.08
CA GLY A 100 2.74 8.58 14.55
C GLY A 100 1.70 9.36 15.36
N PRO A 101 0.72 8.68 15.97
CA PRO A 101 -0.40 9.30 16.67
C PRO A 101 0.00 10.12 17.90
N ASP A 102 1.09 9.72 18.58
CA ASP A 102 1.56 10.34 19.82
C ASP A 102 2.42 11.59 19.62
N MET A 103 2.84 11.89 18.39
CA MET A 103 3.64 13.08 18.10
C MET A 103 2.88 14.33 18.51
N LEU A 104 3.58 15.27 19.18
CA LEU A 104 2.99 16.52 19.64
C LEU A 104 3.27 17.67 18.69
N VAL A 105 2.25 18.49 18.44
CA VAL A 105 2.34 19.73 17.67
C VAL A 105 2.07 20.89 18.62
N GLU A 106 2.96 21.89 18.62
CA GLU A 106 2.77 23.10 19.41
C GLU A 106 1.50 23.82 18.97
N ALA A 107 0.58 24.02 19.91
CA ALA A 107 -0.67 24.72 19.69
C ALA A 107 -1.07 25.50 20.94
N LEU A 108 -2.00 26.44 20.79
CA LEU A 108 -2.61 27.16 21.90
C LEU A 108 -4.05 26.68 22.11
N PRO A 109 -4.53 26.54 23.36
CA PRO A 109 -3.83 26.85 24.62
C PRO A 109 -2.88 25.75 25.10
N ARG A 110 -2.85 24.59 24.44
CA ARG A 110 -1.97 23.46 24.75
C ARG A 110 -1.50 22.78 23.45
N PRO A 111 -0.37 22.05 23.49
CA PRO A 111 -0.01 21.15 22.40
C PRO A 111 -1.10 20.11 22.11
N LEU A 112 -1.21 19.73 20.86
CA LEU A 112 -2.14 18.71 20.36
C LEU A 112 -1.36 17.49 19.89
N ARG A 113 -1.93 16.31 20.09
CA ARG A 113 -1.42 15.08 19.49
C ARG A 113 -1.81 14.97 18.03
N MET A 114 -1.06 14.20 17.25
CA MET A 114 -1.35 13.98 15.84
C MET A 114 -2.69 13.25 15.62
N ASP A 115 -3.12 12.38 16.54
CA ASP A 115 -4.44 11.73 16.49
C ASP A 115 -5.62 12.69 16.72
N GLU A 116 -5.41 13.79 17.45
CA GLU A 116 -6.38 14.88 17.57
C GLU A 116 -6.45 15.71 16.28
N LEU A 117 -5.31 15.87 15.57
CA LEU A 117 -5.20 16.68 14.36
C LEU A 117 -5.63 15.94 13.08
N LEU A 118 -5.45 14.62 13.05
CA LEU A 118 -5.79 13.77 11.91
C LEU A 118 -6.47 12.48 12.42
N PRO A 119 -7.70 12.59 12.96
CA PRO A 119 -8.44 11.42 13.39
C PRO A 119 -8.72 10.50 12.20
N HIS A 120 -8.64 9.19 12.43
CA HIS A 120 -8.84 8.17 11.39
C HIS A 120 -7.92 8.37 10.18
N ALA A 121 -6.67 8.74 10.41
CA ALA A 121 -5.66 8.92 9.37
C ALA A 121 -5.57 7.68 8.49
N PHE A 122 -5.55 7.89 7.17
CA PHE A 122 -5.24 6.84 6.20
C PHE A 122 -3.80 6.35 6.42
N GLY A 123 -3.55 5.05 6.29
CA GLY A 123 -2.19 4.52 6.38
C GLY A 123 -2.03 3.10 5.86
N TRP A 124 -0.89 2.49 6.19
CA TRP A 124 -0.52 1.15 5.76
C TRP A 124 -1.58 0.10 6.05
N VAL A 125 -2.22 0.15 7.23
CA VAL A 125 -3.29 -0.79 7.61
C VAL A 125 -4.49 -0.72 6.64
N ASP A 126 -4.81 0.46 6.10
CA ASP A 126 -5.88 0.60 5.11
C ASP A 126 -5.46 0.07 3.74
N MET A 127 -4.19 0.28 3.37
CA MET A 127 -3.62 -0.30 2.16
C MET A 127 -3.57 -1.82 2.25
N GLU A 128 -3.09 -2.38 3.36
CA GLU A 128 -2.97 -3.82 3.61
C GLU A 128 -4.32 -4.56 3.53
N LYS A 129 -5.44 -3.90 3.82
CA LYS A 129 -6.78 -4.47 3.60
C LYS A 129 -7.05 -4.78 2.11
N VAL A 130 -6.40 -4.05 1.21
CA VAL A 130 -6.57 -4.17 -0.25
C VAL A 130 -5.36 -4.84 -0.91
N THR A 131 -4.16 -4.61 -0.38
CA THR A 131 -2.87 -5.03 -0.96
C THR A 131 -2.16 -6.11 -0.16
N GLY A 132 -2.63 -6.44 1.04
CA GLY A 132 -2.23 -7.67 1.69
C GLY A 132 -2.47 -8.83 0.74
N PRO A 133 -1.87 -10.01 0.94
CA PRO A 133 -2.36 -11.17 0.23
C PRO A 133 -3.86 -11.21 0.51
N ALA A 134 -4.67 -10.89 -0.51
CA ALA A 134 -5.88 -11.64 -0.71
C ALA A 134 -5.46 -13.07 -0.42
N GLY A 135 -6.26 -13.84 0.31
CA GLY A 135 -6.15 -15.28 0.13
C GLY A 135 -6.39 -15.52 -1.36
N GLY A 136 -5.35 -15.35 -2.19
CA GLY A 136 -5.34 -15.69 -3.59
C GLY A 136 -5.77 -17.12 -3.56
N PRO A 137 -6.75 -17.50 -4.40
CA PRO A 137 -7.53 -18.69 -4.19
C PRO A 137 -6.59 -19.85 -3.91
N GLU A 138 -6.59 -20.28 -2.66
CA GLU A 138 -5.71 -21.33 -2.20
C GLU A 138 -6.26 -22.55 -2.92
N VAL A 139 -5.51 -23.03 -3.92
CA VAL A 139 -5.88 -24.23 -4.68
C VAL A 139 -6.31 -25.25 -3.64
N PRO A 140 -7.60 -25.65 -3.61
CA PRO A 140 -8.11 -26.45 -2.51
C PRO A 140 -7.15 -27.60 -2.25
N ALA A 141 -6.87 -27.94 -0.98
CA ALA A 141 -5.87 -28.96 -0.67
C ALA A 141 -6.12 -30.29 -1.43
N GLU A 142 -7.38 -30.58 -1.72
CA GLU A 142 -7.83 -31.70 -2.56
C GLU A 142 -7.35 -31.64 -4.01
N LEU A 143 -7.03 -30.46 -4.54
CA LEU A 143 -6.45 -30.26 -5.87
C LEU A 143 -4.92 -30.38 -5.87
N ALA A 144 -4.27 -30.27 -4.71
CA ALA A 144 -2.83 -30.53 -4.58
C ALA A 144 -2.46 -31.97 -5.00
N LYS A 145 -3.38 -32.94 -4.91
CA LYS A 145 -3.20 -34.33 -5.40
C LYS A 145 -3.05 -34.45 -6.94
N TRP A 146 -3.35 -33.38 -7.66
CA TRP A 146 -3.22 -33.28 -9.11
C TRP A 146 -1.97 -32.49 -9.56
N ARG A 147 -1.12 -32.02 -8.63
CA ARG A 147 0.24 -31.54 -8.94
C ARG A 147 1.05 -32.67 -9.59
N GLY A 148 1.93 -32.34 -10.52
CA GLY A 148 2.73 -33.31 -11.30
C GLY A 148 2.00 -33.90 -12.51
N ARG A 149 0.75 -33.50 -12.77
CA ARG A 149 -0.10 -34.13 -13.80
C ARG A 149 -0.40 -33.21 -14.98
N GLY A 150 0.15 -31.98 -15.00
CA GLY A 150 -0.11 -31.00 -16.06
C GLY A 150 -1.59 -30.61 -16.13
N THR A 151 -2.21 -30.31 -14.99
CA THR A 151 -3.62 -29.92 -14.88
C THR A 151 -3.72 -28.39 -14.83
N VAL A 152 -4.71 -27.81 -15.52
CA VAL A 152 -5.08 -26.40 -15.37
C VAL A 152 -6.29 -26.29 -14.46
N PHE A 153 -6.22 -25.40 -13.47
CA PHE A 153 -7.33 -25.04 -12.61
C PHE A 153 -7.90 -23.70 -13.03
N VAL A 154 -9.21 -23.58 -13.11
CA VAL A 154 -9.91 -22.33 -13.43
C VAL A 154 -10.73 -21.95 -12.20
N HIS A 155 -10.50 -20.77 -11.64
CA HIS A 155 -11.13 -20.32 -10.40
C HIS A 155 -11.61 -18.85 -10.51
N PRO A 156 -12.77 -18.47 -9.93
CA PRO A 156 -13.22 -17.09 -9.91
C PRO A 156 -12.45 -16.25 -8.89
N ASP A 157 -11.96 -15.08 -9.29
CA ASP A 157 -11.25 -14.12 -8.43
C ASP A 157 -11.95 -12.75 -8.50
N LEU A 158 -11.56 -11.81 -7.62
CA LEU A 158 -12.11 -10.47 -7.56
C LEU A 158 -11.05 -9.44 -7.96
N SER A 159 -11.32 -8.71 -9.04
CA SER A 159 -10.48 -7.59 -9.47
C SER A 159 -11.34 -6.34 -9.66
N GLY A 160 -11.03 -5.28 -8.91
CA GLY A 160 -11.79 -4.03 -8.96
C GLY A 160 -13.27 -4.17 -8.59
N GLY A 161 -13.64 -5.19 -7.80
CA GLY A 161 -15.03 -5.48 -7.43
C GLY A 161 -15.83 -6.27 -8.48
N ALA A 162 -15.21 -6.67 -9.59
CA ALA A 162 -15.82 -7.56 -10.58
C ALA A 162 -15.25 -8.98 -10.48
N THR A 163 -16.09 -9.99 -10.70
CA THR A 163 -15.64 -11.38 -10.82
C THR A 163 -14.84 -11.54 -12.12
N ILE A 164 -13.59 -11.96 -12.00
CA ILE A 164 -12.73 -12.41 -13.09
C ILE A 164 -12.48 -13.91 -12.91
N TRP A 165 -11.98 -14.58 -13.94
CA TRP A 165 -11.62 -16.00 -13.88
C TRP A 165 -10.14 -16.18 -14.15
N THR A 166 -9.44 -16.81 -13.23
CA THR A 166 -7.98 -16.97 -13.27
C THR A 166 -7.64 -18.42 -13.57
N GLY A 167 -6.74 -18.65 -14.54
CA GLY A 167 -6.24 -19.97 -14.87
C GLY A 167 -4.93 -20.26 -14.15
N TYR A 168 -4.86 -21.26 -13.28
CA TYR A 168 -3.63 -21.73 -12.66
C TYR A 168 -3.09 -22.94 -13.42
N TRP A 169 -1.80 -22.93 -13.76
CA TRP A 169 -1.16 -24.07 -14.44
C TRP A 169 0.09 -24.54 -13.70
N GLU A 170 0.55 -25.74 -14.00
CA GLU A 170 1.81 -26.27 -13.48
C GLU A 170 2.99 -25.85 -14.37
N ARG A 171 4.02 -25.22 -13.79
CA ARG A 171 5.27 -24.95 -14.52
C ARG A 171 5.95 -26.26 -14.91
N SER A 172 6.05 -26.53 -16.21
CA SER A 172 6.56 -27.80 -16.76
C SER A 172 8.08 -27.87 -16.90
N SER A 173 8.81 -26.76 -16.73
CA SER A 173 10.29 -26.73 -16.76
C SER A 173 10.87 -25.66 -15.83
N GLY A 174 11.84 -26.04 -14.99
CA GLY A 174 12.86 -25.13 -14.44
C GLY A 174 14.11 -25.17 -15.32
N ALA A 175 14.84 -24.05 -15.45
CA ALA A 175 16.08 -24.05 -16.23
C ALA A 175 17.12 -25.00 -15.59
N PRO A 176 17.90 -25.78 -16.37
CA PRO A 176 18.88 -26.70 -15.80
C PRO A 176 19.91 -25.94 -14.94
N GLY A 177 19.99 -26.28 -13.65
CA GLY A 177 20.95 -25.70 -12.71
C GLY A 177 20.48 -24.47 -11.94
N THR A 178 19.21 -24.03 -12.07
CA THR A 178 18.69 -22.85 -11.34
C THR A 178 18.06 -23.17 -9.98
N GLY A 179 17.84 -24.45 -9.66
CA GLY A 179 17.17 -24.85 -8.41
C GLY A 179 15.69 -24.48 -8.33
N GLU A 180 15.06 -24.14 -9.46
CA GLU A 180 13.63 -23.86 -9.53
C GLU A 180 12.80 -25.15 -9.38
N ASP A 181 11.91 -25.18 -8.39
CA ASP A 181 11.03 -26.32 -8.12
C ASP A 181 10.02 -26.54 -9.27
N LYS A 182 9.94 -27.79 -9.73
CA LYS A 182 8.89 -28.23 -10.66
C LYS A 182 7.61 -28.50 -9.87
N GLY A 183 6.46 -28.25 -10.49
CA GLY A 183 5.16 -28.53 -9.83
C GLY A 183 4.57 -27.37 -9.03
N ILE A 184 5.16 -26.18 -9.16
CA ILE A 184 4.57 -24.93 -8.66
C ILE A 184 3.40 -24.54 -9.58
N LEU A 185 2.26 -24.23 -8.96
CA LEU A 185 1.12 -23.65 -9.66
C LEU A 185 1.37 -22.16 -9.85
N GLU A 186 1.34 -21.72 -11.10
CA GLU A 186 1.53 -20.33 -11.49
C GLU A 186 0.22 -19.72 -11.94
N GLU A 187 0.02 -18.46 -11.57
CA GLU A 187 -1.09 -17.65 -12.04
C GLU A 187 -0.94 -17.35 -13.53
N GLY A 188 -1.96 -17.72 -14.30
CA GLY A 188 -2.11 -17.39 -15.70
C GLY A 188 -2.92 -16.11 -15.92
N PRO A 189 -3.36 -15.84 -17.15
CA PRO A 189 -4.15 -14.65 -17.46
C PRO A 189 -5.51 -14.65 -16.77
N ASN A 190 -6.07 -13.45 -16.62
CA ASN A 190 -7.43 -13.23 -16.14
C ASN A 190 -8.40 -13.18 -17.32
N PHE A 191 -9.57 -13.79 -17.14
CA PHE A 191 -10.60 -13.92 -18.16
C PHE A 191 -11.94 -13.36 -17.67
N PRO A 192 -12.76 -12.81 -18.58
CA PRO A 192 -14.07 -12.27 -18.21
C PRO A 192 -15.11 -13.37 -17.92
N THR A 193 -14.85 -14.62 -18.28
CA THR A 193 -15.79 -15.75 -18.09
C THR A 193 -15.04 -17.06 -17.83
N ALA A 194 -15.68 -18.00 -17.12
CA ALA A 194 -15.19 -19.36 -16.94
C ALA A 194 -14.90 -20.04 -18.28
N SER A 195 -15.80 -19.85 -19.26
CA SER A 195 -15.66 -20.41 -20.61
C SER A 195 -14.39 -19.96 -21.32
N ALA A 196 -14.02 -18.69 -21.20
CA ALA A 196 -12.79 -18.16 -21.79
C ALA A 196 -11.54 -18.73 -21.09
N ALA A 197 -11.58 -18.87 -19.76
CA ALA A 197 -10.50 -19.48 -18.99
C ALA A 197 -10.33 -20.99 -19.30
N VAL A 198 -11.43 -21.73 -19.42
CA VAL A 198 -11.44 -23.15 -19.81
C VAL A 198 -10.86 -23.32 -21.22
N ALA A 199 -11.28 -22.49 -22.18
CA ALA A 199 -10.76 -22.52 -23.54
C ALA A 199 -9.24 -22.26 -23.58
N TRP A 200 -8.75 -21.30 -22.79
CA TRP A 200 -7.32 -21.04 -22.65
C TRP A 200 -6.57 -22.24 -22.05
N GLY A 201 -7.17 -22.92 -21.07
CA GLY A 201 -6.61 -24.11 -20.45
C GLY A 201 -6.52 -25.30 -21.42
N LEU A 202 -7.59 -25.55 -22.19
CA LEU A 202 -7.67 -26.69 -23.14
C LEU A 202 -6.60 -26.62 -24.23
N VAL A 203 -6.13 -25.43 -24.61
CA VAL A 203 -5.00 -25.26 -25.55
C VAL A 203 -3.69 -25.83 -24.98
N ARG A 204 -3.57 -25.92 -23.65
CA ARG A 204 -2.34 -26.32 -22.94
C ARG A 204 -2.38 -27.76 -22.47
N THR A 205 -3.54 -28.23 -22.04
CA THR A 205 -3.69 -29.57 -21.50
C THR A 205 -5.13 -30.07 -21.69
N PRO A 206 -5.32 -31.38 -21.94
CA PRO A 206 -6.65 -31.97 -21.93
C PRO A 206 -7.23 -32.09 -20.51
N ARG A 207 -6.52 -31.64 -19.46
CA ARG A 207 -6.90 -31.82 -18.05
C ARG A 207 -7.27 -30.51 -17.39
N ILE A 208 -8.56 -30.19 -17.37
CA ILE A 208 -9.07 -28.93 -16.83
C ILE A 208 -10.03 -29.19 -15.68
N VAL A 209 -9.77 -28.55 -14.55
CA VAL A 209 -10.66 -28.54 -13.39
C VAL A 209 -11.17 -27.12 -13.18
N VAL A 210 -12.48 -26.95 -13.16
CA VAL A 210 -13.11 -25.69 -12.79
C VAL A 210 -13.50 -25.76 -11.31
N VAL A 211 -13.14 -24.73 -10.57
CA VAL A 211 -13.42 -24.55 -9.15
C VAL A 211 -14.37 -23.36 -9.03
N ASP A 212 -15.51 -23.53 -8.39
CA ASP A 212 -16.43 -22.41 -8.11
C ASP A 212 -16.00 -21.61 -6.86
N ALA A 213 -16.70 -20.52 -6.56
CA ALA A 213 -16.35 -19.63 -5.45
C ALA A 213 -16.50 -20.31 -4.07
N GLU A 214 -17.31 -21.37 -3.99
CA GLU A 214 -17.53 -22.18 -2.79
C GLU A 214 -16.56 -23.39 -2.69
N GLY A 215 -15.65 -23.55 -3.66
CA GLY A 215 -14.68 -24.64 -3.71
C GLY A 215 -15.19 -25.93 -4.34
N GLY A 216 -16.38 -25.93 -4.95
CA GLY A 216 -16.96 -27.02 -5.71
C GLY A 216 -16.19 -27.31 -6.99
N LEU A 217 -16.04 -28.61 -7.32
CA LEU A 217 -15.17 -29.07 -8.40
C LEU A 217 -15.97 -29.58 -9.60
N SER A 218 -15.51 -29.24 -10.81
CA SER A 218 -16.09 -29.72 -12.06
C SER A 218 -15.02 -30.04 -13.11
N TRP A 219 -15.22 -31.12 -13.87
CA TRP A 219 -14.28 -31.54 -14.93
C TRP A 219 -14.64 -30.93 -16.28
N ALA A 220 -13.76 -30.08 -16.81
CA ALA A 220 -13.86 -29.50 -18.14
C ALA A 220 -12.85 -30.11 -19.15
N GLY A 221 -12.05 -31.08 -18.70
CA GLY A 221 -11.09 -31.79 -19.54
C GLY A 221 -11.71 -32.86 -20.44
N GLU A 222 -10.86 -33.45 -21.28
CA GLU A 222 -11.21 -34.57 -22.16
C GLU A 222 -11.20 -35.91 -21.40
N GLY A 223 -11.84 -36.94 -21.96
CA GLY A 223 -11.87 -38.28 -21.37
C GLY A 223 -12.83 -38.43 -20.19
N GLU A 224 -12.71 -39.53 -19.45
CA GLU A 224 -13.59 -39.89 -18.34
C GLU A 224 -13.45 -38.95 -17.13
N LEU A 225 -14.50 -38.93 -16.29
CA LEU A 225 -14.53 -38.11 -15.09
C LEU A 225 -13.48 -38.63 -14.08
N PRO A 226 -12.50 -37.82 -13.66
CA PRO A 226 -11.48 -38.29 -12.74
C PRO A 226 -12.00 -38.50 -11.31
N GLU A 227 -11.41 -39.45 -10.58
CA GLU A 227 -11.79 -39.76 -9.20
C GLU A 227 -11.69 -38.54 -8.28
N GLY A 228 -12.75 -38.26 -7.51
CA GLY A 228 -12.83 -37.11 -6.61
C GLY A 228 -13.29 -35.80 -7.27
N ILE A 229 -13.65 -35.82 -8.56
CA ILE A 229 -14.39 -34.72 -9.20
C ILE A 229 -15.84 -35.18 -9.39
N PRO A 230 -16.83 -34.53 -8.75
CA PRO A 230 -18.19 -35.06 -8.67
C PRO A 230 -19.01 -34.90 -9.95
N GLN A 231 -18.61 -34.00 -10.86
CA GLN A 231 -19.43 -33.63 -12.02
C GLN A 231 -18.62 -33.14 -13.21
N ARG A 232 -19.23 -33.20 -14.40
CA ARG A 232 -18.71 -32.48 -15.57
C ARG A 232 -19.10 -31.01 -15.52
N TRP A 233 -18.14 -30.17 -15.87
CA TRP A 233 -18.40 -28.74 -16.05
C TRP A 233 -19.36 -28.56 -17.22
N LYS A 234 -20.42 -27.79 -16.99
CA LYS A 234 -21.34 -27.35 -18.03
C LYS A 234 -20.93 -25.96 -18.44
N LYS A 235 -20.78 -25.75 -19.74
CA LYS A 235 -20.55 -24.43 -20.29
C LYS A 235 -21.70 -23.53 -19.86
N GLU A 236 -21.39 -22.44 -19.16
CA GLU A 236 -22.39 -21.42 -18.84
C GLU A 236 -22.93 -20.87 -20.17
N GLU A 237 -24.23 -21.09 -20.43
CA GLU A 237 -24.96 -20.38 -21.47
C GLU A 237 -25.09 -18.93 -21.00
N GLN A 238 -24.53 -18.00 -21.78
CA GLN A 238 -24.58 -16.57 -21.47
C GLN A 238 -26.04 -16.12 -21.31
N ALA A 239 -26.37 -15.57 -20.13
CA ALA A 239 -27.55 -14.73 -19.94
C ALA A 239 -27.20 -13.26 -20.20
#